data_AF-A0A7J3FCV5-F1
#
_entry.id   AF-A0A7J3FCV5-F1
#
_cell.length_a   1.000
_cell.length_b   1.000
_cell.length_c   1.000
_cell.angle_alpha   90.00
_cell.angle_beta   90.00
_cell.angle_gamma   90.00
#
_symmetry.space_group_name_H-M   'P 1'
#
loop_
_entity.id
_entity.type
_entity.pdbx_description
1 polymer ?
#
loop_
_entity_poly.entity_id
_entity_poly.type
_entity_poly.pdbx_seq_one_letter_code
_entity_poly.pdbx_strand_id
1 'polypeptide(L)'
;MSVLRAVATCVLAAMAVSLGTLGLRTLDTARKHQLTLKGGSRILSAARTCLATGNEQQVEIEIYSPITLLENRILIGETLYGELEGRFLSRVELAPGKHRLRVRLENGGLWVEG
;
A
#
# COMPACT_ATOMS: atom_id res chain seq x y z
N MET A 1 -33.00 -38.43 -22.66
CA MET A 1 -32.46 -37.39 -21.76
C MET A 1 -31.79 -36.35 -22.62
N SER A 2 -32.34 -35.14 -22.66
CA SER A 2 -32.06 -34.14 -23.70
C SER A 2 -30.74 -33.42 -23.50
N VAL A 3 -29.91 -33.45 -24.54
CA VAL A 3 -28.62 -32.74 -24.69
C VAL A 3 -28.68 -31.28 -24.23
N LEU A 4 -29.86 -30.65 -24.36
CA LEU A 4 -30.15 -29.28 -23.90
C LEU A 4 -29.87 -29.05 -22.41
N ARG A 5 -30.18 -30.02 -21.53
CA ARG A 5 -29.95 -29.90 -20.08
C ARG A 5 -28.46 -29.92 -19.74
N ALA A 6 -27.69 -30.77 -20.43
CA ALA A 6 -26.25 -30.88 -20.22
C ALA A 6 -25.52 -29.61 -20.66
N VAL A 7 -25.92 -29.03 -21.80
CA VAL A 7 -25.36 -27.76 -22.29
C VAL A 7 -25.68 -26.61 -21.33
N ALA A 8 -26.92 -26.52 -20.84
CA ALA A 8 -27.31 -25.49 -19.87
C ALA A 8 -26.54 -25.59 -18.54
N THR A 9 -26.32 -26.80 -18.01
CA THR A 9 -25.52 -26.98 -16.78
C THR A 9 -24.04 -26.65 -17.00
N CYS A 10 -23.48 -26.95 -18.19
CA CYS A 10 -22.10 -26.58 -18.51
C CYS A 10 -21.91 -25.06 -18.62
N VAL A 11 -22.86 -24.34 -19.22
CA VAL A 11 -22.80 -22.86 -19.33
C VAL A 11 -22.91 -22.21 -17.95
N LEU A 12 -23.82 -22.69 -17.10
CA LEU A 12 -23.95 -22.19 -15.72
C LEU A 12 -22.70 -22.45 -14.88
N ALA A 13 -22.09 -23.63 -15.02
CA ALA A 13 -20.82 -23.96 -14.35
C ALA A 13 -19.67 -23.05 -14.82
N ALA A 14 -19.56 -22.79 -16.13
CA ALA A 14 -18.54 -21.92 -16.70
C ALA A 14 -18.69 -20.45 -16.23
N MET A 15 -19.93 -19.96 -16.13
CA MET A 15 -20.21 -18.62 -15.60
C MET A 15 -19.90 -18.50 -14.10
N ALA A 16 -20.21 -19.54 -13.30
CA ALA A 16 -19.90 -19.56 -11.87
C ALA A 16 -18.37 -19.56 -11.61
N VAL A 17 -17.60 -20.32 -12.40
CA VAL A 17 -16.13 -20.33 -12.31
C VAL A 17 -15.54 -18.97 -12.75
N SER A 18 -16.12 -18.35 -13.77
CA SER A 18 -15.67 -17.03 -14.26
C SER A 18 -15.96 -15.92 -13.25
N LEU A 19 -17.14 -15.92 -12.62
CA LEU A 19 -17.50 -14.99 -11.55
C LEU A 19 -16.66 -15.21 -10.28
N GLY A 20 -16.40 -16.47 -9.92
CA GLY A 20 -15.55 -16.81 -8.78
C GLY A 20 -14.10 -16.37 -8.95
N THR A 21 -13.53 -16.54 -10.14
CA THR A 21 -12.15 -16.12 -10.43
C THR A 21 -11.99 -14.61 -10.53
N LEU A 22 -12.97 -13.89 -11.12
CA LEU A 22 -12.99 -12.43 -11.13
C LEU A 22 -13.15 -11.87 -9.71
N GLY A 23 -14.07 -12.42 -8.91
CA GLY A 23 -14.28 -12.00 -7.52
C GLY A 23 -13.06 -12.22 -6.63
N LEU A 24 -12.34 -13.34 -6.81
CA LEU A 24 -11.10 -13.60 -6.07
C LEU A 24 -9.98 -12.60 -6.45
N ARG A 25 -9.86 -12.25 -7.74
CA ARG A 25 -8.87 -11.27 -8.21
C ARG A 25 -9.16 -9.86 -7.72
N THR A 26 -10.42 -9.44 -7.68
CA THR A 26 -10.79 -8.10 -7.17
C THR A 26 -10.56 -8.00 -5.66
N LEU A 27 -10.88 -9.05 -4.89
CA LEU A 27 -10.58 -9.11 -3.46
C LEU A 27 -9.08 -9.07 -3.17
N ASP A 28 -8.27 -9.81 -3.94
CA ASP A 28 -6.82 -9.81 -3.77
C ASP A 28 -6.21 -8.43 -4.12
N THR A 29 -6.72 -7.78 -5.18
CA THR A 29 -6.30 -6.43 -5.56
C THR A 29 -6.69 -5.40 -4.49
N ALA A 30 -7.92 -5.46 -3.98
CA ALA A 30 -8.40 -4.59 -2.91
C ALA A 30 -7.58 -4.78 -1.62
N ARG A 31 -7.25 -6.02 -1.27
CA ARG A 31 -6.42 -6.34 -0.10
C ARG A 31 -5.00 -5.79 -0.24
N LYS A 32 -4.36 -5.95 -1.40
CA LYS A 32 -3.02 -5.39 -1.70
C LYS A 32 -3.02 -3.87 -1.62
N HIS A 33 -4.08 -3.24 -2.13
CA HIS A 33 -4.23 -1.79 -2.07
C HIS A 33 -4.40 -1.32 -0.61
N GLN A 34 -5.24 -2.00 0.18
CA GLN A 34 -5.46 -1.69 1.59
C GLN A 34 -4.19 -1.84 2.44
N LEU A 35 -3.39 -2.89 2.20
CA LEU A 35 -2.13 -3.11 2.91
C LEU A 35 -1.11 -2.01 2.59
N THR A 36 -1.00 -1.61 1.32
CA THR A 36 -0.10 -0.53 0.91
C THR A 36 -0.51 0.82 1.50
N LEU A 37 -1.81 1.13 1.53
CA LEU A 37 -2.34 2.33 2.20
C LEU A 37 -2.05 2.32 3.71
N LYS A 38 -2.19 1.16 4.36
CA LYS A 38 -1.83 0.98 5.78
C LYS A 38 -0.33 1.16 6.02
N GLY A 39 0.52 0.73 5.08
CA GLY A 39 1.95 1.02 5.11
C GLY A 39 2.23 2.51 5.06
N GLY A 40 1.69 3.21 4.06
CA GLY A 40 1.84 4.66 3.90
C GLY A 40 1.34 5.46 5.12
N SER A 41 0.18 5.09 5.69
CA SER A 41 -0.37 5.78 6.86
C SER A 41 0.49 5.60 8.11
N ARG A 42 1.16 4.44 8.29
CA ARG A 42 2.12 4.22 9.38
C ARG A 42 3.37 5.07 9.22
N ILE A 43 3.89 5.24 7.99
CA ILE A 43 5.00 6.16 7.72
C ILE A 43 4.61 7.59 8.09
N LEU A 44 3.43 8.06 7.63
CA LEU A 44 2.93 9.39 7.96
C LEU A 44 2.78 9.58 9.47
N SER A 45 2.23 8.59 10.18
CA SER A 45 2.10 8.64 11.63
C SER A 45 3.45 8.76 12.32
N ALA A 46 4.43 7.95 11.94
CA ALA A 46 5.77 8.01 12.52
C ALA A 46 6.46 9.35 12.24
N ALA A 47 6.33 9.87 11.02
CA ALA A 47 6.82 11.18 10.63
C ALA A 47 6.19 12.30 11.45
N ARG A 48 4.86 12.28 11.65
CA ARG A 48 4.15 13.27 12.50
C ARG A 48 4.59 13.19 13.96
N THR A 49 4.72 11.99 14.51
CA THR A 49 5.21 11.80 15.88
C THR A 49 6.66 12.27 16.03
N CYS A 50 7.52 11.99 15.05
CA CYS A 50 8.88 12.47 15.02
C CYS A 50 8.90 14.01 15.00
N LEU A 51 8.13 14.65 14.10
CA LEU A 51 8.00 16.12 14.03
C LEU A 51 7.54 16.75 15.35
N ALA A 52 6.53 16.15 15.99
CA ALA A 52 5.96 16.69 17.22
C ALA A 52 6.86 16.52 18.45
N THR A 53 7.64 15.43 18.51
CA THR A 53 8.42 15.07 19.71
C THR A 53 9.92 15.28 19.58
N GLY A 54 10.44 15.45 18.36
CA GLY A 54 11.87 15.44 18.06
C GLY A 54 12.53 14.06 18.16
N ASN A 55 11.81 13.04 18.61
CA ASN A 55 12.37 11.71 18.86
C ASN A 55 12.32 10.82 17.61
N GLU A 56 13.38 10.03 17.39
CA GLU A 56 13.42 9.01 16.35
C GLU A 56 12.26 8.00 16.53
N GLN A 57 11.64 7.62 15.41
CA GLN A 57 10.60 6.61 15.36
C GLN A 57 11.04 5.45 14.49
N GLN A 58 10.76 4.22 14.95
CA GLN A 58 10.97 3.01 14.16
C GLN A 58 9.62 2.38 13.83
N VAL A 59 9.41 2.09 12.55
CA VAL A 59 8.17 1.46 12.07
C VAL A 59 8.46 0.32 11.11
N GLU A 60 7.77 -0.79 11.35
CA GLU A 60 7.73 -1.91 10.42
C GLU A 60 6.47 -1.82 9.56
N ILE A 61 6.63 -1.89 8.25
CA ILE A 61 5.53 -1.85 7.30
C ILE A 61 5.62 -2.99 6.31
N GLU A 62 4.49 -3.35 5.74
CA GLU A 62 4.40 -4.30 4.63
C GLU A 62 3.62 -3.62 3.52
N ILE A 63 4.22 -3.53 2.34
CA ILE A 63 3.66 -2.84 1.18
C ILE A 63 3.67 -3.78 -0.02
N TYR A 64 2.64 -3.70 -0.86
CA TYR A 64 2.48 -4.57 -2.04
C TYR A 64 2.63 -3.81 -3.36
N SER A 65 2.67 -2.48 -3.29
CA SER A 65 3.00 -1.59 -4.40
C SER A 65 4.13 -0.65 -3.96
N PRO A 66 4.95 -0.17 -4.90
CA PRO A 66 6.05 0.73 -4.59
C PRO A 66 5.53 2.03 -3.96
N ILE A 67 6.28 2.52 -2.97
CA ILE A 67 6.02 3.80 -2.30
C ILE A 67 7.21 4.72 -2.53
N THR A 68 6.96 5.95 -2.92
CA THR A 68 7.98 7.02 -2.99
C THR A 68 7.64 8.12 -2.01
N LEU A 69 8.56 8.48 -1.14
CA LEU A 69 8.42 9.67 -0.29
C LEU A 69 8.89 10.88 -1.08
N LEU A 70 7.97 11.82 -1.31
CA LEU A 70 8.21 13.09 -2.00
C LEU A 70 8.09 14.21 -0.98
N GLU A 71 8.86 15.28 -1.12
CA GLU A 71 8.88 16.49 -0.27
C GLU A 71 7.99 16.45 0.98
N ASN A 72 6.68 16.64 0.89
CA ASN A 72 5.76 16.53 2.03
C ASN A 72 4.61 15.52 1.85
N ARG A 73 4.70 14.62 0.87
CA ARG A 73 3.64 13.68 0.47
C ARG A 73 4.19 12.28 0.20
N ILE A 74 3.31 11.30 0.22
CA ILE A 74 3.66 9.91 -0.13
C ILE A 74 3.03 9.58 -1.48
N LEU A 75 3.81 9.09 -2.43
CA LEU A 75 3.31 8.57 -3.68
C LEU A 75 3.21 7.05 -3.59
N ILE A 76 2.04 6.49 -3.89
CA ILE A 76 1.79 5.05 -3.94
C ILE A 76 1.45 4.67 -5.38
N GLY A 77 2.37 4.03 -6.09
CA GLY A 77 2.25 3.88 -7.54
C GLY A 77 2.18 5.25 -8.21
N GLU A 78 1.02 5.62 -8.75
CA GLU A 78 0.76 6.91 -9.41
C GLU A 78 -0.11 7.86 -8.58
N THR A 79 -0.57 7.42 -7.40
CA THR A 79 -1.51 8.17 -6.58
C THR A 79 -0.79 8.89 -5.45
N LEU A 80 -0.95 10.21 -5.37
CA LEU A 80 -0.50 11.00 -4.23
C LEU A 80 -1.38 10.74 -3.00
N TYR A 81 -0.75 10.51 -1.87
CA TYR A 81 -1.37 10.08 -0.63
C TYR A 81 -0.82 10.87 0.57
N GLY A 82 -1.74 11.51 1.28
CA GLY A 82 -1.46 12.24 2.52
C GLY A 82 -0.57 13.46 2.35
N GLU A 83 -0.55 14.27 3.41
CA GLU A 83 0.30 15.45 3.51
C GLU A 83 0.89 15.52 4.93
N LEU A 84 2.15 15.94 4.98
CA LEU A 84 2.91 16.23 6.19
C LEU A 84 3.16 17.74 6.28
N GLU A 85 3.16 18.24 7.51
CA GLU A 85 3.54 19.63 7.80
C GLU A 85 5.05 19.86 7.69
N GLY A 86 5.85 18.77 7.73
CA GLY A 86 7.30 18.80 7.50
C GLY A 86 7.71 18.27 6.13
N ARG A 87 8.99 18.47 5.78
CA ARG A 87 9.58 18.02 4.51
C ARG A 87 10.49 16.81 4.71
N PHE A 88 10.25 15.73 3.99
CA PHE A 88 11.20 14.67 3.70
C PHE A 88 12.37 15.21 2.87
N LEU A 89 13.59 15.04 3.40
CA LEU A 89 14.81 15.51 2.74
C LEU A 89 15.37 14.49 1.76
N SER A 90 15.06 13.20 1.94
CA SER A 90 15.46 12.13 1.04
C SER A 90 14.27 11.61 0.22
N ARG A 91 14.48 11.47 -1.09
CA ARG A 91 13.59 10.67 -1.94
C ARG A 91 13.84 9.20 -1.61
N VAL A 92 12.96 8.62 -0.82
CA VAL A 92 13.04 7.22 -0.42
C VAL A 92 12.05 6.43 -1.26
N GLU A 93 12.57 5.46 -2.00
CA GLU A 93 11.77 4.55 -2.79
C GLU A 93 11.77 3.17 -2.13
N LEU A 94 10.58 2.70 -1.76
CA LEU A 94 10.37 1.43 -1.12
C LEU A 94 9.73 0.47 -2.13
N ALA A 95 10.43 -0.61 -2.45
CA ALA A 95 9.92 -1.68 -3.29
C ALA A 95 8.81 -2.48 -2.56
N PRO A 96 7.94 -3.23 -3.26
CA PRO A 96 7.02 -4.16 -2.60
C PRO A 96 7.75 -5.13 -1.66
N GLY A 97 7.27 -5.28 -0.43
CA GLY A 97 7.86 -6.14 0.59
C GLY A 97 7.65 -5.65 2.01
N LYS A 98 8.33 -6.30 2.94
CA LYS A 98 8.42 -5.90 4.35
C LYS A 98 9.63 -4.99 4.54
N HIS A 99 9.41 -3.85 5.17
CA HIS A 99 10.44 -2.85 5.42
C HIS A 99 10.43 -2.45 6.89
N ARG A 100 11.63 -2.22 7.43
CA ARG A 100 11.80 -1.63 8.75
C ARG A 100 12.42 -0.26 8.57
N LEU A 101 11.61 0.76 8.73
CA LEU A 101 12.00 2.14 8.50
C LEU A 101 12.36 2.83 9.81
N ARG A 102 13.42 3.62 9.76
CA ARG A 102 13.78 4.62 10.77
C ARG A 102 13.40 5.99 10.25
N VAL A 103 12.61 6.72 11.03
CA VAL A 103 12.23 8.10 10.75
C VAL A 103 12.87 8.99 11.80
N ARG A 104 13.78 9.87 11.38
CA ARG A 104 14.47 10.82 12.26
C ARG A 104 14.34 12.25 11.74
N LEU A 105 14.47 13.21 12.66
CA LEU A 105 14.57 14.62 12.35
C LEU A 105 16.05 15.01 12.28
N GLU A 106 16.47 15.62 11.18
CA GLU A 106 17.84 16.08 11.01
C GLU A 106 17.84 17.38 10.19
N ASN A 107 18.55 18.41 10.65
CA ASN A 107 18.66 19.72 9.98
C ASN A 107 17.30 20.35 9.59
N GLY A 108 16.25 20.14 10.39
CA GLY A 108 14.92 20.70 10.15
C GLY A 108 14.06 19.94 9.13
N GLY A 109 14.49 18.75 8.68
CA GLY A 109 13.67 17.90 7.82
C GLY A 109 13.69 16.43 8.24
N LEU A 110 12.74 15.68 7.68
CA LEU A 110 12.53 14.26 7.97
C LEU A 110 13.44 13.40 7.09
N TRP A 111 14.20 12.53 7.74
CA TRP A 111 14.97 11.47 7.11
C TRP A 111 14.28 10.15 7.34
N VAL A 112 14.09 9.40 6.27
CA VAL A 112 13.59 8.02 6.33
C VAL A 112 14.67 7.11 5.75
N GLU A 113 15.08 6.10 6.52
CA GLU A 113 16.08 5.10 6.15
C GLU A 113 15.49 3.70 6.35
N GLY A 114 15.73 2.77 5.42
CA GLY A 114 15.14 1.43 5.38
C GLY A 114 16.05 0.41 4.75
#